data_AF-A0A3G6S101-F1
#
_entry.id   AF-A0A3G6S101-F1
#
_cell.length_a   1.000
_cell.length_b   1.000
_cell.length_c   1.000
_cell.angle_alpha   90.00
_cell.angle_beta   90.00
_cell.angle_gamma   90.00
#
_symmetry.space_group_name_H-M   'P 1'
#
loop_
_entity.id
_entity.type
_entity.pdbx_description
1 polymer ?
#
loop_
_entity_poly.entity_id
_entity_poly.type
_entity_poly.pdbx_seq_one_letter_code
_entity_poly.pdbx_strand_id
1 'polypeptide(L)'
;MKYILQAFIGLFLLQSCESDELKVSFKTIEINIPGSLGPSLKHGSKYYCYFEKDNPLGSNTIVDFYILDENGKTEAHIPPPPILFSDYNLSVKNDTVFTTHYNNYSAFYLDEKKKKWIKTPKTPDIVFKDKNYTVVSSTSNIGCYKTRFIDHTTRQQYEIYAENPMINPLNNAYYITSTDYILKISDPRKMEIAGQSTSKDHYCTTQHIDSLKGAEVQYKNELPTMYKFSISTSFVVKNQLYHLYSEDGTTKIAVLKNKELFPVFEFKDDIRPYRKHYDGMSFIPGNEYQTLRFSTNNPHTYGLIEIDKNKFNVITFKNKYREPILGEPYTKAWVEKNFMDFYTHFNTLSINQTDRIEEKENALNLTQLGLYNGFPTVPSDDFPTVYQKIERKYIHLITSYYYSHQNKSLKLIKFEWTPQSHSTLSNEDDIKVRESLDTQKIFKSKYNWLHAFLKQKLGEPISETTNGSSYMTAKWENGTQNIELSYYNTTTLTLYKKQKN
;
A
#
# COMPACT_ATOMS: atom_id res chain seq x y z
N MET A 1 -41.40 52.51 -7.16
CA MET A 1 -41.08 51.28 -6.41
C MET A 1 -41.42 49.97 -7.13
N LYS A 2 -42.52 49.87 -7.90
CA LYS A 2 -42.89 48.60 -8.59
C LYS A 2 -41.84 48.08 -9.59
N TYR A 3 -41.15 48.97 -10.31
CA TYR A 3 -40.16 48.60 -11.32
C TYR A 3 -38.79 48.20 -10.75
N ILE A 4 -38.45 48.63 -9.53
CA ILE A 4 -37.18 48.28 -8.86
C ILE A 4 -37.26 46.86 -8.28
N LEU A 5 -38.43 46.44 -7.79
CA LEU A 5 -38.65 45.10 -7.28
C LEU A 5 -38.65 44.04 -8.40
N GLN A 6 -39.17 44.38 -9.60
CA GLN A 6 -39.12 43.50 -10.77
C GLN A 6 -37.70 43.35 -11.34
N ALA A 7 -36.88 44.41 -11.30
CA ALA A 7 -35.47 44.32 -11.69
C ALA A 7 -34.63 43.45 -10.71
N PHE A 8 -34.94 43.50 -9.41
CA PHE A 8 -34.27 42.64 -8.41
C PHE A 8 -34.66 41.16 -8.52
N ILE A 9 -35.93 40.85 -8.84
CA ILE A 9 -36.37 39.47 -9.09
C ILE A 9 -35.74 38.93 -10.39
N GLY A 10 -35.56 39.79 -11.41
CA GLY A 10 -34.84 39.44 -12.64
C GLY A 10 -33.36 39.15 -12.44
N LEU A 11 -32.66 39.88 -11.56
CA LEU A 11 -31.25 39.60 -11.23
C LEU A 11 -31.06 38.35 -10.37
N PHE A 12 -32.00 38.02 -9.48
CA PHE A 12 -31.95 36.78 -8.69
C PHE A 12 -32.24 35.53 -9.53
N LEU A 13 -33.01 35.65 -10.62
CA LEU A 13 -33.27 34.54 -11.55
C LEU A 13 -32.14 34.31 -12.57
N LEU A 14 -31.22 35.26 -12.73
CA LEU A 14 -30.06 35.14 -13.62
C LEU A 14 -28.78 34.67 -12.90
N GLN A 15 -28.79 34.53 -11.58
CA GLN A 15 -27.65 34.05 -10.78
C GLN A 15 -27.72 32.57 -10.34
N SER A 16 -28.71 31.78 -10.79
CA SER A 16 -28.82 30.37 -10.35
C SER A 16 -28.94 29.35 -11.49
N CYS A 17 -28.21 29.59 -12.58
CA CYS A 17 -27.96 28.56 -13.60
C CYS A 17 -26.44 28.41 -13.80
N GLU A 18 -25.68 28.28 -12.71
CA GLU A 18 -24.44 27.50 -12.83
C GLU A 18 -24.87 26.09 -13.20
N SER A 19 -24.41 25.58 -14.35
CA SER A 19 -24.75 24.22 -14.76
C SER A 19 -24.31 23.25 -13.65
N ASP A 20 -25.27 22.48 -13.14
CA ASP A 20 -25.04 21.40 -12.18
C ASP A 20 -24.46 20.15 -12.87
N GLU A 21 -23.59 20.36 -13.85
CA GLU A 21 -22.86 19.32 -14.56
C GLU A 21 -21.81 18.69 -13.64
N LEU A 22 -21.25 17.55 -14.06
CA LEU A 22 -20.12 16.93 -13.39
C LEU A 22 -18.96 17.93 -13.28
N LYS A 23 -18.59 18.34 -12.06
CA LYS A 23 -17.51 19.31 -11.82
C LYS A 23 -16.23 18.55 -11.52
N VAL A 24 -15.32 18.48 -12.49
CA VAL A 24 -13.98 17.91 -12.31
C VAL A 24 -13.02 19.00 -11.83
N SER A 25 -12.37 18.80 -10.69
CA SER A 25 -11.38 19.72 -10.14
C SER A 25 -10.04 19.02 -9.88
N PHE A 26 -8.96 19.79 -9.91
CA PHE A 26 -7.60 19.30 -9.71
C PHE A 26 -6.92 20.08 -8.59
N LYS A 27 -6.28 19.36 -7.67
CA LYS A 27 -5.48 19.93 -6.58
C LYS A 27 -4.14 19.21 -6.52
N THR A 28 -3.05 19.96 -6.48
CA THR A 28 -1.71 19.41 -6.21
C THR A 28 -1.28 19.78 -4.81
N ILE A 29 -0.75 18.81 -4.08
CA ILE A 29 -0.26 18.94 -2.71
C ILE A 29 1.17 18.42 -2.69
N GLU A 30 2.08 19.18 -2.09
CA GLU A 30 3.45 18.72 -1.89
C GLU A 30 3.59 18.03 -0.54
N ILE A 31 4.23 16.86 -0.53
CA ILE A 31 4.52 16.10 0.69
C ILE A 31 6.00 15.73 0.73
N ASN A 32 6.51 15.36 1.90
CA ASN A 32 7.88 14.89 2.08
C ASN A 32 7.87 13.69 3.03
N ILE A 33 7.42 12.53 2.54
CA ILE A 33 7.21 11.33 3.34
C ILE A 33 7.97 10.16 2.72
N PRO A 34 8.72 9.36 3.49
CA PRO A 34 9.38 8.17 2.95
C PRO A 34 8.39 7.15 2.36
N GLY A 35 8.72 6.60 1.20
CA GLY A 35 7.96 5.52 0.57
C GLY A 35 6.97 5.95 -0.53
N SER A 36 6.31 4.95 -1.09
CA SER A 36 5.22 5.10 -2.08
C SER A 36 3.86 5.11 -1.39
N LEU A 37 2.86 5.75 -2.00
CA LEU A 37 1.52 5.80 -1.42
C LEU A 37 0.88 4.40 -1.43
N GLY A 38 0.64 3.89 -0.24
CA GLY A 38 -0.13 2.69 0.02
C GLY A 38 -1.64 2.99 0.09
N PRO A 39 -2.41 2.14 0.79
CA PRO A 39 -3.84 2.36 0.99
C PRO A 39 -4.09 3.73 1.64
N SER A 40 -5.03 4.47 1.07
CA SER A 40 -5.27 5.87 1.44
C SER A 40 -6.71 6.26 1.17
N LEU A 41 -7.23 7.15 2.00
CA LEU A 41 -8.53 7.77 1.82
C LEU A 41 -8.52 9.20 2.34
N LYS A 42 -9.49 9.98 1.88
CA LYS A 42 -9.83 11.27 2.46
C LYS A 42 -11.08 11.11 3.31
N HIS A 43 -11.13 11.76 4.46
CA HIS A 43 -12.35 11.87 5.25
C HIS A 43 -12.33 13.19 6.03
N GLY A 44 -13.40 13.97 5.92
CA GLY A 44 -13.40 15.36 6.39
C GLY A 44 -12.29 16.18 5.70
N SER A 45 -11.54 16.95 6.50
CA SER A 45 -10.42 17.78 6.04
C SER A 45 -9.06 17.09 6.10
N LYS A 46 -9.03 15.75 6.18
CA LYS A 46 -7.81 14.98 6.42
C LYS A 46 -7.60 13.87 5.38
N TYR A 47 -6.33 13.55 5.17
CA TYR A 47 -5.90 12.38 4.42
C TYR A 47 -5.33 11.34 5.39
N TYR A 48 -5.79 10.11 5.27
CA TYR A 48 -5.33 8.96 6.04
C TYR A 48 -4.59 8.06 5.07
N CYS A 49 -3.28 7.95 5.22
CA CYS A 49 -2.41 7.38 4.20
C CYS A 49 -1.41 6.40 4.82
N TYR A 50 -1.40 5.19 4.29
CA TYR A 50 -0.25 4.30 4.44
C TYR A 50 0.84 4.66 3.41
N PHE A 51 2.10 4.49 3.80
CA PHE A 51 3.25 4.60 2.90
C PHE A 51 4.07 3.32 2.97
N GLU A 52 4.37 2.75 1.80
CA GLU A 52 5.09 1.49 1.64
C GLU A 52 6.58 1.77 1.34
N LYS A 53 7.47 1.09 2.07
CA LYS A 53 8.94 1.18 1.98
C LYS A 53 9.53 -0.20 1.70
N ASP A 54 10.78 -0.21 1.24
CA ASP A 54 11.53 -1.45 1.06
C ASP A 54 11.70 -2.20 2.39
N ASN A 55 11.75 -3.53 2.31
CA ASN A 55 12.01 -4.40 3.43
C ASN A 55 13.22 -5.28 3.13
N PRO A 56 14.43 -4.90 3.57
CA PRO A 56 15.62 -5.69 3.31
C PRO A 56 15.63 -7.04 4.06
N LEU A 57 14.72 -7.25 5.03
CA LEU A 57 14.69 -8.44 5.88
C LEU A 57 13.59 -9.45 5.50
N GLY A 58 12.79 -9.18 4.47
CA GLY A 58 11.68 -10.07 4.11
C GLY A 58 11.03 -9.72 2.78
N SER A 59 10.04 -10.52 2.38
CA SER A 59 9.34 -10.35 1.10
C SER A 59 8.29 -9.24 1.09
N ASN A 60 7.82 -8.81 2.26
CA ASN A 60 6.69 -7.87 2.39
C ASN A 60 7.21 -6.45 2.59
N THR A 61 6.56 -5.43 2.04
CA THR A 61 6.95 -4.02 2.26
C THR A 61 6.75 -3.59 3.73
N ILE A 62 7.59 -2.65 4.19
CA ILE A 62 7.38 -1.99 5.49
C ILE A 62 6.35 -0.90 5.28
N VAL A 63 5.41 -0.77 6.22
CA VAL A 63 4.32 0.19 6.09
C VAL A 63 4.33 1.15 7.27
N ASP A 64 4.24 2.45 6.99
CA ASP A 64 4.00 3.49 7.98
C ASP A 64 2.61 4.10 7.75
N PHE A 65 1.96 4.63 8.80
CA PHE A 65 0.66 5.31 8.66
C PHE A 65 0.73 6.78 9.09
N TYR A 66 0.24 7.66 8.23
CA TYR A 66 0.22 9.10 8.43
C TYR A 66 -1.19 9.66 8.33
N ILE A 67 -1.46 10.66 9.16
CA ILE A 67 -2.60 11.57 9.02
C ILE A 67 -2.04 12.90 8.50
N LEU A 68 -2.51 13.35 7.36
CA LEU A 68 -2.13 14.62 6.74
C LEU A 68 -3.30 15.60 6.79
N ASP A 69 -3.01 16.88 6.98
CA ASP A 69 -4.00 17.95 6.79
C ASP A 69 -4.29 18.19 5.30
N GLU A 70 -5.24 19.07 5.02
CA GLU A 70 -5.64 19.40 3.64
C GLU A 70 -4.51 19.97 2.76
N ASN A 71 -3.41 20.43 3.36
CA ASN A 71 -2.25 20.98 2.69
C ASN A 71 -1.07 20.00 2.62
N GLY A 72 -1.26 18.76 3.08
CA GLY A 72 -0.25 17.70 3.05
C GLY A 72 0.74 17.72 4.21
N LYS A 73 0.52 18.57 5.22
CA LYS A 73 1.36 18.59 6.42
C LYS A 73 1.00 17.40 7.32
N THR A 74 2.02 16.71 7.82
CA THR A 74 1.84 15.60 8.77
C THR A 74 1.26 16.11 10.10
N GLU A 75 0.01 15.72 10.41
CA GLU A 75 -0.60 15.91 11.73
C GLU A 75 -0.17 14.81 12.71
N ALA A 76 -0.03 13.58 12.22
CA ALA A 76 0.36 12.44 13.04
C ALA A 76 1.06 11.36 12.20
N HIS A 77 2.04 10.70 12.83
CA HIS A 77 2.62 9.44 12.39
C HIS A 77 2.28 8.39 13.45
N ILE A 78 1.53 7.37 13.08
CA ILE A 78 1.00 6.36 14.00
C ILE A 78 1.53 4.99 13.54
N PRO A 79 2.13 4.18 14.41
CA PRO A 79 2.52 2.82 14.04
C PRO A 79 1.33 2.05 13.48
N PRO A 80 1.47 1.31 12.36
CA PRO A 80 0.38 0.52 11.83
C PRO A 80 -0.04 -0.57 12.84
N PRO A 81 -1.28 -1.11 12.74
CA PRO A 81 -1.65 -2.26 13.54
C PRO A 81 -0.80 -3.47 13.16
N PRO A 82 -0.58 -4.41 14.08
CA PRO A 82 0.38 -5.47 13.84
C PRO A 82 -0.19 -6.57 12.93
N ILE A 83 -0.04 -6.37 11.62
CA ILE A 83 -0.59 -7.19 10.54
C ILE A 83 0.60 -7.80 9.78
N LEU A 84 0.51 -9.09 9.44
CA LEU A 84 1.63 -9.87 8.87
C LEU A 84 2.00 -9.48 7.43
N PHE A 85 1.14 -8.73 6.75
CA PHE A 85 1.27 -8.39 5.35
C PHE A 85 0.99 -6.90 5.12
N SER A 86 1.55 -6.34 4.06
CA SER A 86 1.27 -4.97 3.60
C SER A 86 -0.11 -4.81 2.96
N ASP A 87 -1.00 -5.79 3.12
CA ASP A 87 -2.38 -5.81 2.65
C ASP A 87 -3.32 -5.04 3.59
N TYR A 88 -2.93 -3.81 3.95
CA TYR A 88 -3.83 -2.91 4.65
C TYR A 88 -4.95 -2.50 3.70
N ASN A 89 -6.15 -2.36 4.23
CA ASN A 89 -7.24 -1.64 3.56
C ASN A 89 -7.69 -0.51 4.49
N LEU A 90 -8.23 0.58 3.94
CA LEU A 90 -8.80 1.67 4.72
C LEU A 90 -10.26 1.86 4.37
N SER A 91 -11.07 2.12 5.39
CA SER A 91 -12.49 2.44 5.21
C SER A 91 -12.98 3.42 6.26
N VAL A 92 -14.16 3.98 6.03
CA VAL A 92 -14.83 4.86 6.98
C VAL A 92 -16.21 4.31 7.30
N LYS A 93 -16.51 4.22 8.59
CA LYS A 93 -17.83 3.84 9.09
C LYS A 93 -18.17 4.69 10.32
N ASN A 94 -19.33 5.35 10.30
CA ASN A 94 -19.79 6.23 11.38
C ASN A 94 -18.69 7.24 11.80
N ASP A 95 -18.12 7.95 10.82
CA ASP A 95 -17.03 8.92 10.98
C ASP A 95 -15.75 8.38 11.67
N THR A 96 -15.58 7.06 11.66
CA THR A 96 -14.41 6.39 12.22
C THR A 96 -13.65 5.68 11.10
N VAL A 97 -12.33 5.86 11.07
CA VAL A 97 -11.45 5.17 10.12
C VAL A 97 -11.13 3.77 10.64
N PHE A 98 -11.30 2.79 9.76
CA PHE A 98 -10.98 1.40 10.00
C PHE A 98 -9.86 0.93 9.08
N THR A 99 -9.15 -0.09 9.54
CA THR A 99 -8.24 -0.86 8.71
C THR A 99 -8.41 -2.34 8.98
N THR A 100 -8.31 -3.15 7.93
CA THR A 100 -8.55 -4.60 8.00
C THR A 100 -7.38 -5.36 7.40
N HIS A 101 -7.11 -6.54 7.96
CA HIS A 101 -6.20 -7.50 7.37
C HIS A 101 -6.99 -8.38 6.40
N TYR A 102 -6.55 -8.46 5.14
CA TYR A 102 -7.20 -9.30 4.13
C TYR A 102 -7.28 -10.80 4.55
N ASN A 103 -6.16 -11.43 4.91
CA ASN A 103 -6.11 -12.86 5.27
C ASN A 103 -6.50 -13.24 6.72
N ASN A 104 -6.31 -12.36 7.71
CA ASN A 104 -6.34 -12.74 9.14
C ASN A 104 -7.60 -12.31 9.92
N TYR A 105 -8.67 -11.92 9.22
CA TYR A 105 -9.99 -11.62 9.81
C TYR A 105 -9.97 -10.61 10.99
N SER A 106 -8.90 -9.83 11.14
CA SER A 106 -8.75 -8.84 12.20
C SER A 106 -9.03 -7.45 11.63
N ALA A 107 -9.85 -6.69 12.34
CA ALA A 107 -10.16 -5.31 12.04
C ALA A 107 -9.66 -4.41 13.17
N PHE A 108 -9.32 -3.18 12.83
CA PHE A 108 -8.90 -2.17 13.77
C PHE A 108 -9.59 -0.86 13.44
N TYR A 109 -9.97 -0.09 14.46
CA TYR A 109 -10.41 1.28 14.28
C TYR A 109 -9.36 2.25 14.84
N LEU A 110 -9.29 3.44 14.25
CA LEU A 110 -8.36 4.46 14.67
C LEU A 110 -8.96 5.29 15.81
N ASP A 111 -8.36 5.22 17.00
CA ASP A 111 -8.62 6.20 18.06
C ASP A 111 -7.73 7.43 17.80
N GLU A 112 -8.27 8.41 17.06
CA GLU A 112 -7.53 9.62 16.68
C GLU A 112 -7.06 10.46 17.87
N LYS A 113 -7.73 10.39 19.02
CA LYS A 113 -7.32 11.12 20.23
C LYS A 113 -6.13 10.46 20.90
N LYS A 114 -6.15 9.13 21.00
CA LYS A 114 -5.04 8.35 21.57
C LYS A 114 -3.93 8.03 20.57
N LYS A 115 -4.11 8.39 19.29
CA LYS A 115 -3.16 8.14 18.19
C LYS A 115 -2.75 6.68 18.11
N LYS A 116 -3.73 5.77 18.16
CA LYS A 116 -3.49 4.33 18.11
C LYS A 116 -4.63 3.54 17.47
N TRP A 117 -4.28 2.41 16.89
CA TRP A 117 -5.22 1.43 16.38
C TRP A 117 -5.75 0.54 17.50
N ILE A 118 -7.07 0.33 17.54
CA ILE A 118 -7.75 -0.53 18.52
C ILE A 118 -8.35 -1.73 17.81
N LYS A 119 -7.96 -2.94 18.23
CA LYS A 119 -8.48 -4.19 17.68
C LYS A 119 -9.99 -4.30 17.95
N THR A 120 -10.74 -4.73 16.94
CA THR A 120 -12.18 -4.97 16.99
C THR A 120 -12.53 -6.22 16.17
N PRO A 121 -13.64 -6.92 16.46
CA PRO A 121 -14.14 -7.99 15.59
C PRO A 121 -14.34 -7.49 14.15
N LYS A 122 -14.02 -8.33 13.15
CA LYS A 122 -14.31 -8.02 11.75
C LYS A 122 -15.82 -7.97 11.55
N THR A 123 -16.28 -6.90 10.90
CA THR A 123 -17.66 -6.80 10.41
C THR A 123 -17.72 -7.33 8.98
N PRO A 124 -18.90 -7.80 8.51
CA PRO A 124 -19.09 -8.12 7.10
C PRO A 124 -18.66 -6.95 6.20
N ASP A 125 -18.09 -7.27 5.04
CA ASP A 125 -17.64 -6.29 4.06
C ASP A 125 -18.87 -5.76 3.30
N ILE A 126 -19.59 -4.83 3.95
CA ILE A 126 -20.78 -4.17 3.40
C ILE A 126 -20.31 -3.17 2.34
N VAL A 127 -20.70 -3.41 1.09
CA VAL A 127 -20.37 -2.53 -0.04
C VAL A 127 -21.49 -1.53 -0.34
N PHE A 128 -22.73 -1.84 0.06
CA PHE A 128 -23.87 -0.95 -0.11
C PHE A 128 -25.00 -1.29 0.88
N LYS A 129 -25.82 -0.30 1.23
CA LYS A 129 -27.00 -0.49 2.08
C LYS A 129 -28.05 0.56 1.76
N ASP A 130 -29.30 0.12 1.58
CA ASP A 130 -30.46 1.00 1.47
C ASP A 130 -31.60 0.55 2.40
N LYS A 131 -32.84 0.97 2.13
CA LYS A 131 -34.01 0.59 2.93
C LYS A 131 -34.39 -0.90 2.78
N ASN A 132 -34.14 -1.50 1.62
CA ASN A 132 -34.61 -2.84 1.25
C ASN A 132 -33.53 -3.90 1.44
N TYR A 133 -32.27 -3.57 1.13
CA TYR A 133 -31.18 -4.52 1.06
C TYR A 133 -29.91 -4.03 1.75
N THR A 134 -29.17 -4.96 2.33
CA THR A 134 -27.74 -4.81 2.64
C THR A 134 -26.97 -5.65 1.63
N VAL A 135 -26.01 -5.06 0.95
CA VAL A 135 -25.16 -5.74 -0.02
C VAL A 135 -23.79 -5.98 0.60
N VAL A 136 -23.38 -7.24 0.63
CA VAL A 136 -22.07 -7.66 1.11
C VAL A 136 -21.27 -8.27 -0.02
N SER A 137 -19.98 -7.94 -0.09
CA SER A 137 -19.03 -8.67 -0.92
C SER A 137 -18.26 -9.63 -0.03
N SER A 138 -18.04 -10.85 -0.50
CA SER A 138 -17.20 -11.81 0.21
C SER A 138 -16.30 -12.53 -0.75
N THR A 139 -15.03 -12.64 -0.37
CA THR A 139 -14.05 -13.51 -0.98
C THR A 139 -13.94 -14.78 -0.14
N SER A 140 -14.22 -15.95 -0.71
CA SER A 140 -13.67 -17.18 -0.11
C SER A 140 -12.21 -17.34 -0.55
N ASN A 141 -11.39 -17.98 0.30
CA ASN A 141 -9.99 -18.23 -0.03
C ASN A 141 -9.85 -18.79 -1.46
N ILE A 142 -8.98 -18.15 -2.25
CA ILE A 142 -8.69 -18.41 -3.68
C ILE A 142 -9.82 -17.97 -4.63
N GLY A 143 -9.81 -16.70 -5.03
CA GLY A 143 -10.38 -16.23 -6.31
C GLY A 143 -11.90 -16.28 -6.51
N CYS A 144 -12.67 -16.62 -5.49
CA CYS A 144 -14.13 -16.75 -5.59
C CYS A 144 -14.84 -15.54 -4.99
N TYR A 145 -15.22 -14.59 -5.85
CA TYR A 145 -15.95 -13.39 -5.45
C TYR A 145 -17.45 -13.62 -5.47
N LYS A 146 -18.11 -13.38 -4.34
CA LYS A 146 -19.57 -13.45 -4.23
C LYS A 146 -20.12 -12.14 -3.71
N THR A 147 -21.10 -11.59 -4.43
CA THR A 147 -21.88 -10.43 -3.99
C THR A 147 -23.26 -10.91 -3.57
N ARG A 148 -23.68 -10.58 -2.34
CA ARG A 148 -24.97 -11.01 -1.80
C ARG A 148 -25.84 -9.80 -1.47
N PHE A 149 -27.09 -9.82 -1.94
CA PHE A 149 -28.15 -8.92 -1.54
C PHE A 149 -28.96 -9.57 -0.43
N ILE A 150 -28.91 -9.00 0.77
CA ILE A 150 -29.62 -9.49 1.96
C ILE A 150 -30.89 -8.68 2.12
N ASP A 151 -32.05 -9.30 1.91
CA ASP A 151 -33.36 -8.66 2.06
C ASP A 151 -33.65 -8.33 3.52
N HIS A 152 -34.03 -7.10 3.82
CA HIS A 152 -34.32 -6.67 5.19
C HIS A 152 -35.64 -7.23 5.74
N THR A 153 -36.59 -7.55 4.86
CA THR A 153 -37.92 -8.07 5.21
C THR A 153 -37.87 -9.58 5.40
N THR A 154 -37.35 -10.31 4.42
CA THR A 154 -37.38 -11.78 4.41
C THR A 154 -36.12 -12.41 4.98
N ARG A 155 -35.03 -11.64 5.11
CA ARG A 155 -33.68 -12.14 5.41
C ARG A 155 -33.11 -13.09 4.36
N GLN A 156 -33.82 -13.29 3.26
CA GLN A 156 -33.36 -14.08 2.14
C GLN A 156 -32.14 -13.42 1.50
N GLN A 157 -31.16 -14.24 1.11
CA GLN A 157 -29.95 -13.79 0.45
C GLN A 157 -29.98 -14.20 -1.02
N TYR A 158 -29.65 -13.25 -1.89
CA TYR A 158 -29.59 -13.42 -3.33
C TYR A 158 -28.16 -13.18 -3.81
N GLU A 159 -27.58 -14.11 -4.55
CA GLU A 159 -26.18 -14.09 -4.96
C GLU A 159 -26.00 -13.76 -6.45
N ILE A 160 -24.92 -13.04 -6.74
CA ILE A 160 -24.39 -12.85 -8.09
C ILE A 160 -22.86 -12.82 -8.04
N TYR A 161 -22.22 -13.30 -9.11
CA TYR A 161 -20.78 -13.16 -9.29
C TYR A 161 -20.43 -11.75 -9.75
N ALA A 162 -19.71 -11.03 -8.91
CA ALA A 162 -19.09 -9.75 -9.25
C ALA A 162 -17.88 -9.54 -8.33
N GLU A 163 -16.69 -9.44 -8.93
CA GLU A 163 -15.45 -9.09 -8.22
C GLU A 163 -15.45 -7.60 -7.87
N ASN A 164 -15.13 -7.29 -6.60
CA ASN A 164 -15.00 -5.92 -6.07
C ASN A 164 -16.10 -4.95 -6.57
N PRO A 165 -17.38 -5.30 -6.37
CA PRO A 165 -18.49 -4.62 -7.02
C PRO A 165 -18.64 -3.18 -6.52
N MET A 166 -18.89 -2.27 -7.45
CA MET A 166 -19.48 -0.97 -7.17
C MET A 166 -20.99 -1.05 -7.38
N ILE A 167 -21.78 -0.66 -6.37
CA ILE A 167 -23.25 -0.71 -6.43
C ILE A 167 -23.82 0.71 -6.49
N ASN A 168 -24.53 1.01 -7.57
CA ASN A 168 -25.19 2.29 -7.79
C ASN A 168 -26.71 2.11 -7.98
N PRO A 169 -27.55 2.56 -7.03
CA PRO A 169 -29.00 2.57 -7.22
C PRO A 169 -29.39 3.67 -8.22
N LEU A 170 -30.16 3.32 -9.25
CA LEU A 170 -30.61 4.26 -10.27
C LEU A 170 -31.92 3.78 -10.90
N ASN A 171 -32.91 4.66 -11.04
CA ASN A 171 -34.20 4.36 -11.69
C ASN A 171 -34.87 3.06 -11.18
N ASN A 172 -34.91 2.86 -9.86
CA ASN A 172 -35.44 1.65 -9.20
C ASN A 172 -34.72 0.33 -9.56
N ALA A 173 -33.50 0.39 -10.07
CA ALA A 173 -32.64 -0.76 -10.30
C ALA A 173 -31.29 -0.58 -9.60
N TYR A 174 -30.54 -1.67 -9.44
CA TYR A 174 -29.15 -1.65 -8.99
C TYR A 174 -28.23 -1.84 -10.18
N TYR A 175 -27.29 -0.93 -10.36
CA TYR A 175 -26.21 -1.09 -11.32
C TYR A 175 -24.97 -1.60 -10.59
N ILE A 176 -24.47 -2.76 -11.01
CA ILE A 176 -23.23 -3.34 -10.50
C ILE A 176 -22.13 -3.09 -11.53
N THR A 177 -21.05 -2.46 -11.12
CA THR A 177 -19.85 -2.29 -11.94
C THR A 177 -18.70 -3.09 -11.34
N SER A 178 -18.10 -3.95 -12.15
CA SER A 178 -16.81 -4.60 -11.88
C SER A 178 -15.79 -4.14 -12.94
N THR A 179 -14.57 -4.66 -12.90
CA THR A 179 -13.51 -4.33 -13.87
C THR A 179 -13.95 -4.52 -15.32
N ASP A 180 -14.73 -5.58 -15.60
CA ASP A 180 -15.08 -6.01 -16.96
C ASP A 180 -16.56 -5.88 -17.32
N TYR A 181 -17.45 -5.62 -16.35
CA TYR A 181 -18.89 -5.66 -16.56
C TYR A 181 -19.61 -4.47 -15.95
N ILE A 182 -20.68 -4.05 -16.64
CA ILE A 182 -21.75 -3.26 -16.05
C ILE A 182 -23.03 -4.09 -16.15
N LEU A 183 -23.59 -4.43 -14.99
CA LEU A 183 -24.81 -5.23 -14.86
C LEU A 183 -25.93 -4.37 -14.30
N LYS A 184 -27.16 -4.63 -14.73
CA LYS A 184 -28.37 -4.02 -14.19
C LYS A 184 -29.24 -5.10 -13.54
N ILE A 185 -29.59 -4.91 -12.27
CA ILE A 185 -30.48 -5.78 -11.52
C ILE A 185 -31.74 -4.98 -11.18
N SER A 186 -32.81 -5.26 -11.93
CA SER A 186 -34.11 -4.63 -11.69
C SER A 186 -34.81 -5.18 -10.45
N ASP A 187 -34.51 -6.42 -10.06
CA ASP A 187 -35.08 -7.05 -8.85
C ASP A 187 -34.11 -8.14 -8.32
N PRO A 188 -33.45 -7.93 -7.16
CA PRO A 188 -32.56 -8.91 -6.56
C PRO A 188 -33.21 -10.29 -6.34
N ARG A 189 -34.53 -10.36 -6.17
CA ARG A 189 -35.25 -11.62 -5.91
C ARG A 189 -35.28 -12.57 -7.10
N LYS A 190 -34.91 -12.08 -8.30
CA LYS A 190 -34.79 -12.89 -9.52
C LYS A 190 -33.42 -13.56 -9.66
N MET A 191 -32.46 -13.20 -8.82
CA MET A 191 -31.14 -13.82 -8.79
C MET A 191 -31.19 -15.17 -8.05
N GLU A 192 -30.07 -15.88 -8.02
CA GLU A 192 -29.98 -17.15 -7.30
C GLU A 192 -30.10 -16.94 -5.80
N ILE A 193 -30.85 -17.83 -5.14
CA ILE A 193 -30.86 -17.88 -3.68
C ILE A 193 -29.52 -18.45 -3.19
N ALA A 194 -28.90 -17.77 -2.24
CA ALA A 194 -27.67 -18.21 -1.60
C ALA A 194 -27.77 -19.66 -1.08
N GLY A 195 -26.80 -20.49 -1.45
CA GLY A 195 -26.73 -21.90 -1.03
C GLY A 195 -27.67 -22.86 -1.73
N GLN A 196 -28.48 -22.40 -2.71
CA GLN A 196 -29.41 -23.25 -3.47
C GLN A 196 -29.00 -23.48 -4.94
N SER A 197 -27.78 -23.10 -5.32
CA SER A 197 -27.30 -23.30 -6.69
C SER A 197 -27.18 -24.81 -7.00
N THR A 198 -27.73 -25.23 -8.14
CA THR A 198 -27.77 -26.63 -8.59
C THR A 198 -26.52 -27.06 -9.37
N SER A 199 -25.62 -26.13 -9.70
CA SER A 199 -24.37 -26.44 -10.41
C SER A 199 -23.37 -27.09 -9.45
N LYS A 200 -23.11 -28.39 -9.59
CA LYS A 200 -22.12 -29.14 -8.81
C LYS A 200 -20.66 -28.74 -9.10
N ASP A 201 -20.42 -27.86 -10.09
CA ASP A 201 -19.08 -27.42 -10.53
C ASP A 201 -18.67 -26.04 -9.99
N HIS A 202 -19.07 -25.71 -8.76
CA HIS A 202 -18.68 -24.47 -8.08
C HIS A 202 -17.22 -24.48 -7.57
N TYR A 203 -16.30 -25.09 -8.32
CA TYR A 203 -14.88 -24.73 -8.23
C TYR A 203 -14.66 -23.54 -9.13
N CYS A 204 -13.96 -22.53 -8.63
CA CYS A 204 -13.73 -21.24 -9.27
C CYS A 204 -12.83 -21.38 -10.50
N THR A 205 -13.36 -22.00 -11.54
CA THR A 205 -12.79 -22.04 -12.87
C THR A 205 -13.26 -20.78 -13.58
N THR A 206 -12.31 -20.09 -14.19
CA THR A 206 -12.49 -18.89 -15.02
C THR A 206 -13.46 -19.08 -16.21
N GLN A 207 -14.02 -20.28 -16.36
CA GLN A 207 -14.92 -20.67 -17.45
C GLN A 207 -16.40 -20.78 -17.05
N HIS A 208 -16.76 -20.69 -15.76
CA HIS A 208 -18.17 -20.73 -15.31
C HIS A 208 -18.68 -19.37 -14.78
N ILE A 209 -18.85 -18.43 -15.72
CA ILE A 209 -19.56 -17.15 -15.56
C ILE A 209 -21.11 -17.37 -15.50
N ASP A 210 -21.57 -18.61 -15.27
CA ASP A 210 -22.90 -19.08 -15.66
C ASP A 210 -24.06 -18.70 -14.73
N SER A 211 -23.89 -17.73 -13.83
CA SER A 211 -25.06 -17.14 -13.18
C SER A 211 -24.99 -15.63 -13.03
N LEU A 212 -25.12 -14.96 -14.17
CA LEU A 212 -25.70 -13.61 -14.23
C LEU A 212 -27.24 -13.67 -14.14
N LYS A 213 -27.81 -14.73 -13.55
CA LYS A 213 -29.26 -14.91 -13.44
C LYS A 213 -29.87 -13.73 -12.69
N GLY A 214 -30.93 -13.16 -13.26
CA GLY A 214 -31.60 -11.99 -12.69
C GLY A 214 -30.89 -10.65 -12.97
N ALA A 215 -29.76 -10.66 -13.68
CA ALA A 215 -29.04 -9.46 -14.12
C ALA A 215 -29.06 -9.31 -15.65
N GLU A 216 -29.17 -8.06 -16.11
CA GLU A 216 -29.08 -7.67 -17.50
C GLU A 216 -27.69 -7.08 -17.77
N VAL A 217 -26.93 -7.67 -18.71
CA VAL A 217 -25.61 -7.14 -19.09
C VAL A 217 -25.79 -5.86 -19.91
N GLN A 218 -25.37 -4.73 -19.32
CA GLN A 218 -25.39 -3.42 -19.96
C GLN A 218 -24.10 -3.15 -20.74
N TYR A 219 -22.98 -3.67 -20.25
CA TYR A 219 -21.68 -3.61 -20.89
C TYR A 219 -20.84 -4.82 -20.50
N LYS A 220 -20.03 -5.29 -21.44
CA LYS A 220 -19.02 -6.33 -21.22
C LYS A 220 -17.77 -5.92 -22.00
N ASN A 221 -16.62 -5.93 -21.33
CA ASN A 221 -15.34 -5.80 -22.01
C ASN A 221 -15.07 -7.05 -22.85
N GLU A 222 -14.98 -6.90 -24.16
CA GLU A 222 -14.66 -7.98 -25.10
C GLU A 222 -13.17 -7.99 -25.50
N LEU A 223 -12.38 -7.03 -25.01
CA LEU A 223 -10.97 -6.93 -25.39
C LEU A 223 -10.18 -8.11 -24.81
N PRO A 224 -9.36 -8.79 -25.62
CA PRO A 224 -8.65 -10.01 -25.22
C PRO A 224 -7.54 -9.79 -24.18
N THR A 225 -7.28 -8.55 -23.77
CA THR A 225 -6.20 -8.20 -22.85
C THR A 225 -6.72 -7.35 -21.70
N MET A 226 -6.69 -7.92 -20.48
CA MET A 226 -7.02 -7.24 -19.22
C MET A 226 -6.21 -5.95 -18.96
N TYR A 227 -5.07 -5.77 -19.65
CA TYR A 227 -4.16 -4.65 -19.44
C TYR A 227 -4.48 -3.42 -20.29
N LYS A 228 -5.33 -3.55 -21.31
CA LYS A 228 -5.67 -2.42 -22.20
C LYS A 228 -6.92 -1.68 -21.75
N PHE A 229 -7.79 -2.32 -21.00
CA PHE A 229 -9.06 -1.74 -20.57
C PHE A 229 -9.39 -2.16 -19.15
N SER A 230 -9.85 -1.22 -18.32
CA SER A 230 -10.44 -1.53 -17.01
C SER A 230 -11.40 -0.44 -16.56
N ILE A 231 -12.54 -0.82 -15.97
CA ILE A 231 -13.42 0.12 -15.27
C ILE A 231 -12.98 0.23 -13.81
N SER A 232 -12.49 1.40 -13.41
CA SER A 232 -11.98 1.62 -12.06
C SER A 232 -13.08 1.89 -11.05
N THR A 233 -14.12 2.65 -11.44
CA THR A 233 -15.31 2.89 -10.60
C THR A 233 -16.52 3.37 -11.41
N SER A 234 -17.69 3.41 -10.77
CA SER A 234 -18.89 4.07 -11.28
C SER A 234 -19.61 4.85 -10.18
N PHE A 235 -20.33 5.90 -10.59
CA PHE A 235 -20.99 6.82 -9.67
C PHE A 235 -22.19 7.49 -10.36
N VAL A 236 -23.19 7.87 -9.56
CA VAL A 236 -24.40 8.53 -10.06
C VAL A 236 -24.32 10.02 -9.78
N VAL A 237 -24.56 10.83 -10.82
CA VAL A 237 -24.76 12.28 -10.69
C VAL A 237 -26.07 12.63 -11.36
N LYS A 238 -27.01 13.25 -10.62
CA LYS A 238 -28.32 13.69 -11.14
C LYS A 238 -29.03 12.65 -12.02
N ASN A 239 -29.17 11.42 -11.50
CA ASN A 239 -29.87 10.33 -12.19
C ASN A 239 -29.20 9.86 -13.49
N GLN A 240 -27.91 10.15 -13.67
CA GLN A 240 -27.07 9.60 -14.74
C GLN A 240 -25.93 8.80 -14.12
N LEU A 241 -25.69 7.59 -14.65
CA LEU A 241 -24.57 6.75 -14.25
C LEU A 241 -23.33 7.13 -15.09
N TYR A 242 -22.22 7.37 -14.40
CA TYR A 242 -20.91 7.66 -14.95
C TYR A 242 -19.93 6.53 -14.59
N HIS A 243 -18.92 6.34 -15.44
CA HIS A 243 -17.90 5.32 -15.31
C HIS A 243 -16.52 5.96 -15.49
N LEU A 244 -15.65 5.78 -14.51
CA LEU A 244 -14.22 6.08 -14.64
C LEU A 244 -13.54 4.80 -15.14
N TYR A 245 -12.87 4.88 -16.28
CA TYR A 245 -12.22 3.73 -16.90
C TYR A 245 -10.90 4.14 -17.54
N SER A 246 -10.02 3.17 -17.72
CA SER A 246 -8.77 3.30 -18.46
C SER A 246 -8.85 2.50 -19.75
N GLU A 247 -8.37 3.07 -20.85
CA GLU A 247 -8.30 2.44 -22.17
C GLU A 247 -7.01 2.87 -22.87
N ASP A 248 -6.18 1.90 -23.29
CA ASP A 248 -4.90 2.12 -23.96
C ASP A 248 -3.99 3.15 -23.25
N GLY A 249 -3.97 3.09 -21.91
CA GLY A 249 -3.18 3.98 -21.05
C GLY A 249 -3.78 5.37 -20.83
N THR A 250 -4.94 5.68 -21.43
CA THR A 250 -5.68 6.92 -21.17
C THR A 250 -6.83 6.69 -20.20
N THR A 251 -6.97 7.57 -19.20
CA THR A 251 -8.09 7.52 -18.25
C THR A 251 -9.19 8.49 -18.72
N LYS A 252 -10.45 8.04 -18.64
CA LYS A 252 -11.62 8.77 -19.12
C LYS A 252 -12.80 8.60 -18.15
N ILE A 253 -13.69 9.59 -18.14
CA ILE A 253 -15.04 9.46 -17.56
C ILE A 253 -16.01 9.32 -18.73
N ALA A 254 -16.86 8.29 -18.69
CA ALA A 254 -17.86 8.02 -19.73
C ALA A 254 -19.26 7.81 -19.14
N VAL A 255 -20.25 7.93 -20.02
CA VAL A 255 -21.62 7.46 -19.79
C VAL A 255 -21.91 6.30 -20.72
N LEU A 256 -22.75 5.37 -20.29
CA LEU A 256 -23.19 4.27 -21.15
C LEU A 256 -24.35 4.73 -22.03
N LYS A 257 -24.22 4.59 -23.36
CA LYS A 257 -25.32 4.75 -24.33
C LYS A 257 -25.28 3.57 -25.30
N ASN A 258 -26.43 2.96 -25.59
CA ASN A 258 -26.50 1.83 -26.53
C ASN A 258 -25.48 0.70 -26.26
N LYS A 259 -25.20 0.41 -24.98
CA LYS A 259 -24.19 -0.58 -24.52
C LYS A 259 -22.73 -0.23 -24.85
N GLU A 260 -22.44 1.00 -25.23
CA GLU A 260 -21.09 1.52 -25.47
C GLU A 260 -20.76 2.64 -24.49
N LEU A 261 -19.49 2.75 -24.11
CA LEU A 261 -19.00 3.83 -23.26
C LEU A 261 -18.67 5.04 -24.12
N PHE A 262 -19.39 6.14 -23.88
CA PHE A 262 -19.17 7.43 -24.54
C PHE A 262 -18.41 8.36 -23.59
N PRO A 263 -17.13 8.69 -23.88
CA PRO A 263 -16.35 9.63 -23.08
C PRO A 263 -17.04 10.99 -23.01
N VAL A 264 -17.13 11.52 -21.79
CA VAL A 264 -17.58 12.89 -21.50
C VAL A 264 -16.46 13.74 -20.90
N PHE A 265 -15.39 13.10 -20.44
CA PHE A 265 -14.18 13.75 -19.95
C PHE A 265 -12.97 12.84 -20.17
N GLU A 266 -11.83 13.41 -20.54
CA GLU A 266 -10.57 12.71 -20.73
C GLU A 266 -9.46 13.39 -19.92
N PHE A 267 -8.70 12.60 -19.17
CA PHE A 267 -7.60 13.11 -18.37
C PHE A 267 -6.38 13.35 -19.24
N LYS A 268 -5.79 14.56 -19.15
CA LYS A 268 -4.55 14.91 -19.84
C LYS A 268 -3.31 14.36 -19.13
N ASP A 269 -3.39 14.25 -17.81
CA ASP A 269 -2.32 13.72 -16.98
C ASP A 269 -2.34 12.19 -17.00
N ASP A 270 -1.16 11.58 -16.86
CA ASP A 270 -1.01 10.13 -16.71
C ASP A 270 -1.48 9.68 -15.33
N ILE A 271 -2.80 9.69 -15.16
CA ILE A 271 -3.52 9.22 -13.99
C ILE A 271 -3.93 7.79 -14.30
N ARG A 272 -3.50 6.84 -13.47
CA ARG A 272 -3.85 5.43 -13.58
C ARG A 272 -4.58 5.01 -12.31
N PRO A 273 -5.92 5.15 -12.28
CA PRO A 273 -6.68 4.72 -11.14
C PRO A 273 -6.63 3.21 -11.01
N TYR A 274 -6.43 2.70 -9.81
CA TYR A 274 -6.37 1.27 -9.58
C TYR A 274 -7.08 0.87 -8.29
N ARG A 275 -7.56 -0.37 -8.27
CA ARG A 275 -8.05 -1.07 -7.08
C ARG A 275 -7.29 -2.38 -6.99
N LYS A 276 -6.59 -2.60 -5.87
CA LYS A 276 -6.07 -3.94 -5.59
C LYS A 276 -7.26 -4.87 -5.35
N HIS A 277 -7.08 -6.16 -5.59
CA HIS A 277 -8.11 -7.20 -5.44
C HIS A 277 -8.79 -7.23 -4.05
N TYR A 278 -8.20 -6.57 -3.05
CA TYR A 278 -8.66 -6.55 -1.65
C TYR A 278 -9.11 -5.15 -1.17
N ASP A 279 -9.14 -4.15 -2.07
CA ASP A 279 -9.52 -2.76 -1.78
C ASP A 279 -11.05 -2.53 -1.77
N GLY A 280 -11.86 -3.54 -1.41
CA GLY A 280 -13.32 -3.46 -1.49
C GLY A 280 -14.00 -2.47 -0.53
N MET A 281 -13.25 -1.66 0.23
CA MET A 281 -13.77 -0.95 1.42
C MET A 281 -13.58 0.58 1.38
N SER A 282 -13.14 1.18 0.27
CA SER A 282 -13.11 2.65 0.12
C SER A 282 -14.51 3.29 -0.03
N PHE A 283 -15.55 2.60 0.41
CA PHE A 283 -16.95 3.00 0.29
C PHE A 283 -17.52 3.23 1.68
N ILE A 284 -18.26 4.33 1.82
CA ILE A 284 -19.12 4.55 2.99
C ILE A 284 -20.50 4.02 2.60
N PRO A 285 -20.96 2.89 3.17
CA PRO A 285 -22.27 2.33 2.81
C PRO A 285 -23.39 3.36 3.02
N GLY A 286 -24.13 3.65 1.95
CA GLY A 286 -25.25 4.59 1.99
C GLY A 286 -24.90 6.06 1.74
N ASN A 287 -23.67 6.39 1.33
CA ASN A 287 -23.27 7.74 0.94
C ASN A 287 -22.81 7.79 -0.54
N GLU A 288 -23.03 8.91 -1.22
CA GLU A 288 -22.53 9.20 -2.58
C GLU A 288 -21.01 9.51 -2.58
N TYR A 289 -20.30 9.07 -1.53
CA TYR A 289 -18.91 9.38 -1.26
C TYR A 289 -18.02 8.17 -1.57
N GLN A 290 -17.04 8.36 -2.46
CA GLN A 290 -16.07 7.35 -2.83
C GLN A 290 -14.67 7.95 -2.88
N THR A 291 -13.67 7.15 -2.52
CA THR A 291 -12.26 7.49 -2.76
C THR A 291 -11.56 6.41 -3.55
N LEU A 292 -10.77 6.80 -4.54
CA LEU A 292 -10.02 5.89 -5.40
C LEU A 292 -8.57 6.36 -5.51
N ARG A 293 -7.62 5.45 -5.39
CA ARG A 293 -6.20 5.77 -5.56
C ARG A 293 -5.83 5.79 -7.02
N PHE A 294 -4.82 6.58 -7.35
CA PHE A 294 -4.17 6.52 -8.65
C PHE A 294 -2.66 6.65 -8.54
N SER A 295 -1.97 6.03 -9.47
CA SER A 295 -0.53 6.21 -9.71
C SER A 295 -0.30 7.01 -10.98
N THR A 296 0.94 7.43 -11.18
CA THR A 296 1.43 8.00 -12.44
C THR A 296 2.73 7.28 -12.82
N ASN A 297 3.23 7.51 -14.04
CA ASN A 297 4.54 7.06 -14.51
C ASN A 297 5.69 7.59 -13.64
N ASN A 298 5.48 8.71 -12.93
CA ASN A 298 6.44 9.21 -11.97
C ASN A 298 6.16 8.57 -10.60
N PRO A 299 7.07 7.74 -10.06
CA PRO A 299 6.86 7.04 -8.77
C PRO A 299 6.75 8.00 -7.56
N HIS A 300 7.07 9.28 -7.75
CA HIS A 300 6.93 10.32 -6.73
C HIS A 300 5.69 11.20 -6.94
N THR A 301 4.83 10.84 -7.88
CA THR A 301 3.55 11.51 -8.14
C THR A 301 2.44 10.45 -8.14
N TYR A 302 1.51 10.60 -7.21
CA TYR A 302 0.40 9.66 -6.98
C TYR A 302 -0.72 10.41 -6.25
N GLY A 303 -1.89 9.81 -6.09
CA GLY A 303 -2.96 10.56 -5.45
C GLY A 303 -4.25 9.81 -5.19
N LEU A 304 -5.26 10.62 -4.88
CA LEU A 304 -6.61 10.21 -4.56
C LEU A 304 -7.60 10.95 -5.46
N ILE A 305 -8.57 10.23 -5.98
CA ILE A 305 -9.78 10.75 -6.58
C ILE A 305 -10.85 10.69 -5.50
N GLU A 306 -11.41 11.84 -5.15
CA GLU A 306 -12.58 11.96 -4.28
C GLU A 306 -13.81 12.22 -5.16
N ILE A 307 -14.83 11.39 -4.99
CA ILE A 307 -16.13 11.53 -5.65
C ILE A 307 -17.14 11.79 -4.54
N ASP A 308 -17.74 12.98 -4.55
CA ASP A 308 -18.77 13.38 -3.59
C ASP A 308 -19.90 14.08 -4.35
N LYS A 309 -21.02 13.38 -4.53
CA LYS A 309 -22.18 13.87 -5.30
C LYS A 309 -21.76 14.23 -6.74
N ASN A 310 -21.85 15.51 -7.12
CA ASN A 310 -21.45 16.02 -8.44
C ASN A 310 -20.00 16.52 -8.50
N LYS A 311 -19.23 16.42 -7.42
CA LYS A 311 -17.83 16.85 -7.35
C LYS A 311 -16.90 15.66 -7.58
N PHE A 312 -16.02 15.80 -8.55
CA PHE A 312 -14.97 14.85 -8.86
C PHE A 312 -13.62 15.55 -8.66
N ASN A 313 -12.96 15.32 -7.53
CA ASN A 313 -11.73 16.01 -7.16
C ASN A 313 -10.54 15.07 -7.33
N VAL A 314 -9.63 15.41 -8.24
CA VAL A 314 -8.33 14.76 -8.37
C VAL A 314 -7.33 15.47 -7.46
N ILE A 315 -6.86 14.76 -6.44
CA ILE A 315 -5.88 15.24 -5.48
C ILE A 315 -4.55 14.52 -5.75
N THR A 316 -3.59 15.26 -6.29
CA THR A 316 -2.25 14.77 -6.62
C THR A 316 -1.26 15.12 -5.52
N PHE A 317 -0.61 14.12 -4.94
CA PHE A 317 0.54 14.30 -4.07
C PHE A 317 1.83 14.26 -4.88
N LYS A 318 2.62 15.34 -4.78
CA LYS A 318 4.00 15.40 -5.26
C LYS A 318 4.93 15.16 -4.07
N ASN A 319 5.47 13.94 -3.98
CA ASN A 319 6.36 13.58 -2.89
C ASN A 319 7.79 14.01 -3.20
N LYS A 320 8.29 14.98 -2.42
CA LYS A 320 9.65 15.52 -2.52
C LYS A 320 10.70 14.65 -1.83
N TYR A 321 10.28 13.64 -1.07
CA TYR A 321 11.21 12.78 -0.35
C TYR A 321 12.15 12.04 -1.29
N ARG A 322 13.45 12.15 -1.01
CA ARG A 322 14.51 11.41 -1.69
C ARG A 322 15.48 10.94 -0.62
N GLU A 323 15.78 9.64 -0.62
CA GLU A 323 16.87 9.12 0.20
C GLU A 323 18.21 9.65 -0.34
N PRO A 324 19.12 10.11 0.53
CA PRO A 324 20.42 10.58 0.11
C PRO A 324 21.27 9.43 -0.42
N ILE A 325 21.90 9.64 -1.58
CA ILE A 325 22.92 8.74 -2.11
C ILE A 325 24.26 9.16 -1.54
N LEU A 326 24.81 8.37 -0.62
CA LEU A 326 26.03 8.71 0.11
C LEU A 326 27.30 8.50 -0.73
N GLY A 327 27.27 7.56 -1.67
CA GLY A 327 28.45 7.20 -2.46
C GLY A 327 29.37 6.22 -1.73
N GLU A 328 30.07 5.40 -2.51
CA GLU A 328 30.98 4.38 -1.97
C GLU A 328 32.11 4.93 -1.08
N PRO A 329 32.82 6.02 -1.42
CA PRO A 329 33.89 6.54 -0.55
C PRO A 329 33.39 6.93 0.83
N TYR A 330 32.22 7.59 0.89
CA TYR A 330 31.62 8.01 2.16
C TYR A 330 31.17 6.80 2.97
N THR A 331 30.43 5.87 2.36
CA THR A 331 29.96 4.65 3.03
C THR A 331 31.11 3.83 3.58
N LYS A 332 32.23 3.71 2.85
CA LYS A 332 33.44 3.03 3.34
C LYS A 332 34.02 3.70 4.58
N ALA A 333 34.27 5.01 4.51
CA ALA A 333 34.81 5.78 5.63
C ALA A 333 33.89 5.72 6.86
N TRP A 334 32.57 5.78 6.63
CA TRP A 334 31.57 5.66 7.69
C TRP A 334 31.62 4.27 8.35
N VAL A 335 31.66 3.19 7.57
CA VAL A 335 31.75 1.82 8.11
C VAL A 335 33.05 1.63 8.89
N GLU A 336 34.21 2.01 8.35
CA GLU A 336 35.50 1.82 9.03
C GLU A 336 35.53 2.55 10.38
N LYS A 337 35.07 3.81 10.41
CA LYS A 337 35.00 4.61 11.62
C LYS A 337 34.06 4.00 12.65
N ASN A 338 32.81 3.74 12.26
CA ASN A 338 31.80 3.28 13.21
C ASN A 338 32.02 1.83 13.62
N PHE A 339 32.51 0.96 12.75
CA PHE A 339 32.88 -0.40 13.13
C PHE A 339 33.94 -0.40 14.24
N MET A 340 35.00 0.42 14.12
CA MET A 340 36.02 0.48 15.17
C MET A 340 35.48 1.05 16.47
N ASP A 341 34.68 2.11 16.41
CA ASP A 341 34.02 2.67 17.59
C ASP A 341 33.12 1.64 18.28
N PHE A 342 32.30 0.93 17.49
CA PHE A 342 31.43 -0.13 17.99
C PHE A 342 32.22 -1.29 18.57
N TYR A 343 33.29 -1.72 17.91
CA TYR A 343 34.18 -2.78 18.38
C TYR A 343 34.83 -2.43 19.71
N THR A 344 35.31 -1.19 19.88
CA THR A 344 35.94 -0.73 21.13
C THR A 344 34.94 -0.57 22.27
N HIS A 345 33.74 -0.07 21.98
CA HIS A 345 32.75 0.31 23.00
C HIS A 345 31.56 -0.67 23.10
N PHE A 346 31.66 -1.86 22.52
CA PHE A 346 30.51 -2.74 22.30
C PHE A 346 29.73 -3.11 23.57
N ASN A 347 30.44 -3.28 24.69
CA ASN A 347 29.84 -3.64 25.97
C ASN A 347 29.05 -2.50 26.63
N THR A 348 29.33 -1.26 26.26
CA THR A 348 28.69 -0.05 26.81
C THR A 348 27.76 0.63 25.80
N LEU A 349 27.78 0.22 24.54
CA LEU A 349 26.96 0.82 23.49
C LEU A 349 25.47 0.46 23.67
N SER A 350 24.63 1.49 23.57
CA SER A 350 23.17 1.38 23.66
C SER A 350 22.50 1.66 22.32
N ILE A 351 21.28 1.15 22.14
CA ILE A 351 20.51 1.40 20.92
C ILE A 351 20.26 2.89 20.67
N ASN A 352 20.03 3.69 21.72
CA ASN A 352 19.82 5.12 21.58
C ASN A 352 21.06 5.86 21.02
N GLN A 353 22.26 5.35 21.27
CA GLN A 353 23.49 5.92 20.71
C GLN A 353 23.62 5.58 19.23
N THR A 354 23.31 4.34 18.84
CA THR A 354 23.31 3.95 17.43
C THR A 354 22.23 4.69 16.65
N ASP A 355 21.05 4.90 17.22
CA ASP A 355 19.97 5.69 16.59
C ASP A 355 20.44 7.11 16.25
N ARG A 356 21.14 7.79 17.17
CA ARG A 356 21.72 9.13 16.92
C ARG A 356 22.81 9.13 15.87
N ILE A 357 23.56 8.04 15.72
CA ILE A 357 24.57 7.91 14.67
C ILE A 357 23.87 7.78 13.32
N GLU A 358 22.83 6.96 13.26
CA GLU A 358 22.02 6.72 12.06
C GLU A 358 21.25 7.96 11.60
N GLU A 359 20.63 8.68 12.53
CA GLU A 359 19.92 9.94 12.26
C GLU A 359 20.83 11.01 11.65
N LYS A 360 22.10 11.10 12.07
CA LYS A 360 23.07 12.06 11.51
C LYS A 360 23.38 11.80 10.04
N GLU A 361 23.22 10.56 9.59
CA GLU A 361 23.43 10.18 8.19
C GLU A 361 22.16 10.36 7.35
N ASN A 362 21.05 10.81 7.95
CA ASN A 362 19.71 10.74 7.37
C ASN A 362 19.38 9.32 6.85
N ALA A 363 19.82 8.29 7.58
CA ALA A 363 19.53 6.92 7.23
C ALA A 363 18.02 6.64 7.34
N LEU A 364 17.46 5.92 6.36
CA LEU A 364 16.06 5.57 6.38
C LEU A 364 15.82 4.50 7.46
N ASN A 365 14.97 4.81 8.44
CA ASN A 365 14.57 3.84 9.45
C ASN A 365 13.57 2.82 8.86
N LEU A 366 14.00 1.57 8.83
CA LEU A 366 13.27 0.40 8.34
C LEU A 366 12.95 -0.57 9.49
N THR A 367 12.90 -0.08 10.72
CA THR A 367 12.49 -0.88 11.87
C THR A 367 11.02 -1.23 11.75
N GLN A 368 10.72 -2.53 11.69
CA GLN A 368 9.35 -3.00 11.60
C GLN A 368 8.63 -2.85 12.95
N LEU A 369 7.77 -1.84 13.04
CA LEU A 369 6.87 -1.65 14.17
C LEU A 369 5.63 -2.51 13.97
N GLY A 370 5.60 -3.72 14.53
CA GLY A 370 4.35 -4.48 14.65
C GLY A 370 4.23 -5.85 13.96
N LEU A 371 5.30 -6.63 13.76
CA LEU A 371 5.10 -8.07 13.58
C LEU A 371 4.81 -8.74 14.93
N TYR A 372 3.63 -8.48 15.51
CA TYR A 372 3.20 -9.08 16.77
C TYR A 372 1.81 -9.71 16.64
N ASN A 373 1.76 -11.04 16.83
CA ASN A 373 0.60 -11.94 16.84
C ASN A 373 0.22 -12.58 15.49
N GLY A 374 0.94 -13.66 15.14
CA GLY A 374 0.46 -14.61 14.14
C GLY A 374 1.41 -15.79 13.86
N PHE A 375 2.71 -15.63 14.06
CA PHE A 375 3.68 -16.73 14.08
C PHE A 375 4.14 -17.01 15.52
N PRO A 376 3.99 -18.23 16.07
CA PRO A 376 4.32 -18.54 17.47
C PRO A 376 5.81 -18.54 17.82
N THR A 377 6.73 -18.18 16.92
CA THR A 377 8.10 -18.71 17.01
C THR A 377 9.24 -17.69 17.12
N VAL A 378 8.98 -16.38 17.12
CA VAL A 378 10.07 -15.39 17.28
C VAL A 378 9.79 -14.51 18.50
N PRO A 379 10.54 -14.69 19.61
CA PRO A 379 10.48 -13.80 20.75
C PRO A 379 10.66 -12.33 20.33
N SER A 380 9.94 -11.41 20.97
CA SER A 380 10.06 -9.95 20.74
C SER A 380 11.49 -9.40 20.90
N ASP A 381 12.36 -10.17 21.57
CA ASP A 381 13.74 -9.84 21.88
C ASP A 381 14.70 -10.06 20.69
N ASP A 382 14.20 -10.55 19.55
CA ASP A 382 14.97 -10.89 18.34
C ASP A 382 14.74 -9.95 17.14
N PHE A 383 13.90 -8.92 17.26
CA PHE A 383 13.71 -7.95 16.17
C PHE A 383 14.72 -6.80 16.28
N PRO A 384 15.58 -6.60 15.28
CA PRO A 384 16.54 -5.51 15.29
C PRO A 384 15.90 -4.17 14.97
N THR A 385 16.51 -3.09 15.44
CA THR A 385 16.35 -1.78 14.80
C THR A 385 17.14 -1.81 13.49
N VAL A 386 16.53 -1.37 12.39
CA VAL A 386 17.09 -1.50 11.04
C VAL A 386 17.15 -0.13 10.38
N TYR A 387 18.29 0.16 9.76
CA TYR A 387 18.49 1.38 8.99
C TYR A 387 19.05 1.07 7.60
N GLN A 388 18.67 1.89 6.64
CA GLN A 388 19.13 1.82 5.26
C GLN A 388 19.88 3.09 4.87
N LYS A 389 20.99 2.91 4.16
CA LYS A 389 21.75 3.98 3.51
C LYS A 389 21.97 3.61 2.05
N ILE A 390 21.72 4.53 1.13
CA ILE A 390 21.96 4.27 -0.30
C ILE A 390 23.42 4.56 -0.61
N GLU A 391 24.21 3.52 -0.90
CA GLU A 391 25.59 3.70 -1.35
C GLU A 391 25.63 4.16 -2.81
N ARG A 392 24.80 3.55 -3.66
CA ARG A 392 24.57 3.93 -5.06
C ARG A 392 23.20 3.42 -5.49
N LYS A 393 22.72 3.84 -6.67
CA LYS A 393 21.43 3.40 -7.20
C LYS A 393 21.30 1.87 -7.11
N TYR A 394 20.25 1.39 -6.43
CA TYR A 394 19.93 -0.02 -6.14
C TYR A 394 20.92 -0.83 -5.27
N ILE A 395 21.96 -0.23 -4.70
CA ILE A 395 22.86 -0.92 -3.76
C ILE A 395 22.82 -0.21 -2.43
N HIS A 396 22.33 -0.92 -1.41
CA HIS A 396 22.07 -0.38 -0.10
C HIS A 396 23.03 -0.98 0.93
N LEU A 397 23.44 -0.16 1.90
CA LEU A 397 24.00 -0.63 3.16
C LEU A 397 22.87 -0.68 4.19
N ILE A 398 22.60 -1.88 4.68
CA ILE A 398 21.64 -2.16 5.74
C ILE A 398 22.40 -2.38 7.03
N THR A 399 21.99 -1.68 8.08
CA THR A 399 22.55 -1.81 9.42
C THR A 399 21.48 -2.27 10.39
N SER A 400 21.70 -3.42 11.00
CA SER A 400 20.76 -4.06 11.93
C SER A 400 21.37 -4.13 13.33
N TYR A 401 20.64 -3.62 14.33
CA TYR A 401 21.05 -3.54 15.72
C TYR A 401 20.13 -4.39 16.60
N TYR A 402 20.64 -5.52 17.08
CA TYR A 402 19.92 -6.39 18.01
C TYR A 402 20.29 -5.99 19.43
N TYR A 403 19.29 -5.84 20.30
CA TYR A 403 19.50 -5.31 21.65
C TYR A 403 18.56 -5.93 22.68
N SER A 404 18.88 -5.76 23.96
CA SER A 404 18.00 -6.13 25.05
C SER A 404 16.97 -5.03 25.31
N HIS A 405 15.68 -5.34 25.25
CA HIS A 405 14.63 -4.35 25.52
C HIS A 405 14.64 -3.82 26.95
N GLN A 406 15.12 -4.62 27.91
CA GLN A 406 15.15 -4.29 29.34
C GLN A 406 16.19 -3.21 29.67
N ASN A 407 17.41 -3.36 29.16
CA ASN A 407 18.53 -2.47 29.51
C ASN A 407 19.10 -1.70 28.30
N LYS A 408 18.50 -1.87 27.11
CA LYS A 408 18.86 -1.19 25.86
C LYS A 408 20.29 -1.43 25.37
N SER A 409 20.99 -2.43 25.94
CA SER A 409 22.34 -2.80 25.53
C SER A 409 22.35 -3.64 24.26
N LEU A 410 23.33 -3.42 23.38
CA LEU A 410 23.47 -4.18 22.14
C LEU A 410 23.93 -5.62 22.40
N LYS A 411 23.43 -6.53 21.57
CA LYS A 411 23.79 -7.96 21.51
C LYS A 411 24.57 -8.28 20.23
N LEU A 412 24.15 -7.69 19.10
CA LEU A 412 24.71 -7.92 17.78
C LEU A 412 24.51 -6.68 16.89
N ILE A 413 25.52 -6.37 16.09
CA ILE A 413 25.46 -5.35 15.03
C ILE A 413 25.82 -6.04 13.72
N LYS A 414 24.99 -5.82 12.69
CA LYS A 414 25.21 -6.36 11.35
C LYS A 414 25.23 -5.23 10.33
N PHE A 415 26.25 -5.22 9.48
CA PHE A 415 26.34 -4.41 8.27
C PHE A 415 26.17 -5.34 7.07
N GLU A 416 25.23 -5.05 6.19
CA GLU A 416 24.94 -5.88 5.02
C GLU A 416 24.78 -5.02 3.77
N TRP A 417 25.53 -5.37 2.73
CA TRP A 417 25.33 -4.80 1.39
C TRP A 417 24.39 -5.70 0.60
N THR A 418 23.25 -5.17 0.20
CA THR A 418 22.19 -5.89 -0.52
C THR A 418 21.70 -5.07 -1.70
N PRO A 419 21.23 -5.70 -2.80
CA PRO A 419 20.52 -4.98 -3.83
C PRO A 419 19.15 -4.51 -3.29
N GLN A 420 18.61 -3.43 -3.85
CA GLN A 420 17.22 -3.03 -3.61
C GLN A 420 16.27 -4.20 -3.94
N SER A 421 15.23 -4.37 -3.14
CA SER A 421 14.24 -5.43 -3.40
C SER A 421 13.47 -5.17 -4.68
N HIS A 422 13.17 -6.26 -5.40
CA HIS A 422 12.29 -6.21 -6.57
C HIS A 422 10.88 -5.74 -6.22
N SER A 423 10.41 -5.99 -4.98
CA SER A 423 9.06 -5.62 -4.52
C SER A 423 8.81 -4.11 -4.47
N THR A 424 9.86 -3.28 -4.54
CA THR A 424 9.73 -1.82 -4.55
C THR A 424 9.93 -1.18 -5.92
N LEU A 425 10.28 -1.98 -6.93
CA LEU A 425 10.43 -1.50 -8.30
C LEU A 425 9.10 -1.64 -9.04
N SER A 426 8.62 -0.55 -9.61
CA SER A 426 7.34 -0.49 -10.33
C SER A 426 7.47 -0.19 -11.82
N ASN A 427 8.68 0.17 -12.28
CA ASN A 427 8.98 0.44 -13.69
C ASN A 427 9.95 -0.63 -14.24
N GLU A 428 9.65 -1.18 -15.42
CA GLU A 428 10.51 -2.11 -16.15
C GLU A 428 11.93 -1.59 -16.36
N ASP A 429 12.10 -0.30 -16.61
CA ASP A 429 13.43 0.27 -16.85
C ASP A 429 14.30 0.20 -15.60
N ASP A 430 13.73 0.49 -14.43
CA ASP A 430 14.45 0.38 -13.16
C ASP A 430 14.79 -1.08 -12.83
N ILE A 431 13.90 -2.02 -13.18
CA ILE A 431 14.15 -3.46 -13.08
C ILE A 431 15.32 -3.87 -13.96
N LYS A 432 15.32 -3.49 -15.25
CA LYS A 432 16.39 -3.80 -16.20
C LYS A 432 17.73 -3.23 -15.75
N VAL A 433 17.76 -1.99 -15.26
CA VAL A 433 19.00 -1.38 -14.76
C VAL A 433 19.50 -2.12 -13.52
N ARG A 434 18.63 -2.45 -12.57
CA ARG A 434 19.02 -3.26 -11.40
C ARG A 434 19.59 -4.62 -11.81
N GLU A 435 18.94 -5.32 -12.73
CA GLU A 435 19.37 -6.65 -13.21
C GLU A 435 20.68 -6.60 -14.00
N SER A 436 21.00 -5.45 -14.60
CA SER A 436 22.28 -5.23 -15.27
C SER A 436 23.47 -5.07 -14.31
N LEU A 437 23.22 -4.88 -13.01
CA LEU A 437 24.29 -4.71 -12.03
C LEU A 437 25.05 -6.02 -11.81
N ASP A 438 26.37 -5.96 -11.96
CA ASP A 438 27.29 -7.03 -11.56
C ASP A 438 27.44 -7.06 -10.03
N THR A 439 26.36 -7.47 -9.36
CA THR A 439 26.25 -7.54 -7.90
C THR A 439 27.30 -8.47 -7.30
N GLN A 440 27.63 -9.57 -7.98
CA GLN A 440 28.70 -10.48 -7.57
C GLN A 440 30.05 -9.76 -7.46
N LYS A 441 30.46 -9.04 -8.50
CA LYS A 441 31.71 -8.27 -8.47
C LYS A 441 31.69 -7.16 -7.42
N ILE A 442 30.57 -6.45 -7.29
CA ILE A 442 30.40 -5.37 -6.31
C ILE A 442 30.59 -5.92 -4.89
N PHE A 443 29.83 -6.95 -4.51
CA PHE A 443 29.87 -7.49 -3.15
C PHE A 443 31.18 -8.22 -2.87
N LYS A 444 31.73 -8.98 -3.83
CA LYS A 444 33.08 -9.55 -3.66
C LYS A 444 34.14 -8.48 -3.40
N SER A 445 34.05 -7.33 -4.07
CA SER A 445 34.94 -6.19 -3.80
C SER A 445 34.75 -5.63 -2.39
N LYS A 446 33.52 -5.58 -1.86
CA LYS A 446 33.25 -5.19 -0.47
C LYS A 446 33.86 -6.16 0.53
N TYR A 447 33.71 -7.47 0.29
CA TYR A 447 34.34 -8.49 1.12
C TYR A 447 35.86 -8.31 1.17
N ASN A 448 36.52 -8.21 0.02
CA ASN A 448 37.98 -8.08 -0.05
C ASN A 448 38.49 -6.84 0.67
N TRP A 449 37.77 -5.71 0.54
CA TRP A 449 38.11 -4.47 1.24
C TRP A 449 37.94 -4.61 2.76
N LEU A 450 36.80 -5.12 3.24
CA LEU A 450 36.56 -5.34 4.67
C LEU A 450 37.55 -6.34 5.26
N HIS A 451 37.86 -7.40 4.52
CA HIS A 451 38.84 -8.40 4.90
C HIS A 451 40.23 -7.79 5.12
N ALA A 452 40.71 -6.99 4.17
CA ALA A 452 41.98 -6.27 4.28
C ALA A 452 41.97 -5.28 5.46
N PHE A 453 40.89 -4.53 5.63
CA PHE A 453 40.71 -3.61 6.75
C PHE A 453 40.74 -4.32 8.12
N LEU A 454 40.00 -5.41 8.27
CA LEU A 454 39.96 -6.19 9.51
C LEU A 454 41.31 -6.83 9.80
N LYS A 455 41.99 -7.39 8.79
CA LYS A 455 43.35 -7.92 8.95
C LYS A 455 44.33 -6.87 9.46
N GLN A 456 44.25 -5.66 8.90
CA GLN A 456 45.09 -4.54 9.32
C GLN A 456 44.82 -4.11 10.77
N LYS A 457 43.55 -4.14 11.21
CA LYS A 457 43.14 -3.62 12.53
C LYS A 457 43.18 -4.66 13.65
N LEU A 458 42.92 -5.92 13.33
CA LEU A 458 42.66 -7.00 14.30
C LEU A 458 43.63 -8.18 14.17
N GLY A 459 44.48 -8.18 13.14
CA GLY A 459 45.38 -9.29 12.83
C GLY A 459 44.73 -10.39 12.00
N GLU A 460 45.39 -11.54 11.89
CA GLU A 460 44.89 -12.66 11.11
C GLU A 460 43.60 -13.26 11.72
N PRO A 461 42.61 -13.65 10.90
CA PRO A 461 41.42 -14.33 11.39
C PRO A 461 41.75 -15.70 11.98
N ILE A 462 40.96 -16.13 12.96
CA ILE A 462 41.08 -17.44 13.61
C ILE A 462 40.57 -18.58 12.72
N SER A 463 39.69 -18.28 11.76
CA SER A 463 39.25 -19.21 10.74
C SER A 463 38.85 -18.49 9.47
N GLU A 464 39.13 -19.13 8.33
CA GLU A 464 38.69 -18.70 7.01
C GLU A 464 38.18 -19.90 6.23
N THR A 465 37.18 -19.67 5.39
CA THR A 465 36.71 -20.69 4.46
C THR A 465 36.44 -20.04 3.12
N THR A 466 36.95 -20.66 2.05
CA THR A 466 36.69 -20.26 0.67
C THR A 466 36.19 -21.47 -0.09
N ASN A 467 34.94 -21.45 -0.52
CA ASN A 467 34.38 -22.49 -1.40
C ASN A 467 34.19 -21.89 -2.79
N GLY A 468 35.26 -21.92 -3.58
CA GLY A 468 35.30 -21.30 -4.90
C GLY A 468 35.17 -19.77 -4.87
N SER A 469 34.72 -19.19 -5.99
CA SER A 469 34.53 -17.74 -6.13
C SER A 469 33.21 -17.23 -5.56
N SER A 470 32.33 -18.11 -5.10
CA SER A 470 30.94 -17.83 -4.75
C SER A 470 30.67 -17.77 -3.26
N TYR A 471 31.55 -18.29 -2.40
CA TYR A 471 31.36 -18.25 -0.95
C TYR A 471 32.69 -18.04 -0.22
N MET A 472 32.76 -17.00 0.63
CA MET A 472 33.94 -16.66 1.42
C MET A 472 33.52 -16.27 2.83
N THR A 473 34.23 -16.75 3.86
CA THR A 473 34.04 -16.34 5.25
C THR A 473 35.36 -16.17 5.97
N ALA A 474 35.39 -15.24 6.93
CA ALA A 474 36.49 -15.04 7.85
C ALA A 474 35.97 -14.66 9.24
N LYS A 475 36.60 -15.18 10.29
CA LYS A 475 36.20 -14.94 11.69
C LYS A 475 37.36 -14.42 12.53
N TRP A 476 37.07 -13.42 13.35
CA TRP A 476 37.97 -12.94 14.41
C TRP A 476 37.30 -13.09 15.75
N GLU A 477 38.09 -13.33 16.78
CA GLU A 477 37.62 -13.46 18.14
C GLU A 477 38.56 -12.69 19.07
N ASN A 478 37.97 -12.06 20.10
CA ASN A 478 38.69 -11.68 21.29
C ASN A 478 37.97 -12.25 22.53
N GLY A 479 38.52 -12.02 23.73
CA GLY A 479 37.95 -12.60 24.97
C GLY A 479 36.48 -12.24 25.27
N THR A 480 35.89 -11.26 24.59
CA THR A 480 34.53 -10.75 24.87
C THR A 480 33.58 -10.72 23.66
N GLN A 481 34.10 -10.70 22.43
CA GLN A 481 33.28 -10.54 21.22
C GLN A 481 33.86 -11.28 20.01
N ASN A 482 32.97 -11.62 19.09
CA ASN A 482 33.26 -12.28 17.83
C ASN A 482 32.93 -11.35 16.66
N ILE A 483 33.69 -11.48 15.59
CA ILE A 483 33.45 -10.82 14.32
C ILE A 483 33.38 -11.87 13.23
N GLU A 484 32.38 -11.75 12.36
CA GLU A 484 32.20 -12.63 11.21
C GLU A 484 32.00 -11.78 9.96
N LEU A 485 32.87 -11.99 8.97
CA LEU A 485 32.76 -11.43 7.64
C LEU A 485 32.37 -12.57 6.68
N SER A 486 31.33 -12.37 5.88
CA SER A 486 30.89 -13.35 4.90
C SER A 486 30.52 -12.72 3.57
N TYR A 487 30.69 -13.52 2.51
CA TYR A 487 30.27 -13.22 1.15
C TYR A 487 29.63 -14.45 0.52
N TYR A 488 28.44 -14.25 -0.03
CA TYR A 488 27.77 -15.20 -0.92
C TYR A 488 27.12 -14.41 -2.06
N ASN A 489 25.84 -14.07 -1.92
CA ASN A 489 25.12 -13.14 -2.80
C ASN A 489 25.05 -11.71 -2.25
N THR A 490 25.44 -11.53 -0.99
CA THR A 490 25.57 -10.26 -0.29
C THR A 490 26.90 -10.28 0.47
N THR A 491 27.38 -9.12 0.90
CA THR A 491 28.50 -9.02 1.85
C THR A 491 27.96 -8.63 3.20
N THR A 492 28.30 -9.40 4.23
CA THR A 492 27.86 -9.17 5.60
C THR A 492 29.06 -9.09 6.54
N LEU A 493 29.09 -8.07 7.40
CA LEU A 493 30.00 -7.94 8.52
C LEU A 493 29.18 -7.90 9.81
N THR A 494 29.44 -8.83 10.72
CA THR A 494 28.71 -8.99 11.97
C THR A 494 29.64 -8.89 13.17
N LEU A 495 29.27 -8.10 14.18
CA LEU A 495 29.91 -8.02 15.49
C LEU A 495 28.91 -8.49 16.55
N TYR A 496 29.29 -9.47 17.37
CA TYR A 496 28.39 -10.03 18.39
C TYR A 496 29.11 -10.49 19.65
N LYS A 497 28.39 -10.48 20.78
CA LYS A 497 28.97 -10.83 22.09
C LYS A 497 29.25 -12.33 22.13
N LYS A 498 30.37 -12.72 22.74
CA LYS A 498 30.63 -14.13 23.01
C LYS A 498 29.59 -14.64 24.02
N GLN A 499 28.87 -15.71 23.68
CA GLN A 499 27.97 -16.34 24.62
C GLN A 499 28.81 -16.95 25.75
N LYS A 500 28.48 -16.61 27.01
CA LYS A 500 29.07 -17.31 28.16
C LYS A 500 28.46 -18.71 28.17
N ASN A 501 29.27 -19.72 27.89
CA ASN A 501 28.91 -21.13 28.09
C ASN A 501 28.62 -21.41 29.56
#